data_AF-A0A3C0B1F1-F1
#
_entry.id   AF-A0A3C0B1F1-F1
#
_cell.length_a   1.000
_cell.length_b   1.000
_cell.length_c   1.000
_cell.angle_alpha   90.00
_cell.angle_beta   90.00
_cell.angle_gamma   90.00
#
_symmetry.space_group_name_H-M   'P 1'
#
loop_
_entity.id
_entity.type
_entity.pdbx_description
1 polymer ?
#
loop_
_entity_poly.entity_id
_entity_poly.type
_entity_poly.pdbx_seq_one_letter_code
_entity_poly.pdbx_strand_id
1 'polypeptide(L)'
;QHKLSPRYVLHRTPTGITESGMGKSLLWACEKNINNILAVYQARYNVYAKNGNAGILAKAPVGGGGASLQEAIDPITRDTMLKDLQERNGLIGDKSFIGLSSVPLQFIKTLGTIKELEPFDETLENAIKIAGVFGVNKELIPKKDNATFSNQLIAEKSFWQNVIKSSCEQVAKDLTKIFYLPSEWEFKPNFAGIEALQEDKKAGLEADGLYIDNLDKMTASGHDMTQAYTNLQEKYNGK
;
A
#
# COMPACT_ATOMS: atom_id res chain seq x y z
N GLN A 1 -18.23 6.07 -36.57
CA GLN A 1 -17.94 4.99 -35.59
C GLN A 1 -17.06 3.95 -36.29
N HIS A 2 -15.80 3.82 -35.90
CA HIS A 2 -14.93 2.76 -36.43
C HIS A 2 -15.29 1.46 -35.71
N LYS A 3 -15.89 0.51 -36.43
CA LYS A 3 -16.11 -0.85 -35.91
C LYS A 3 -14.79 -1.63 -36.04
N LEU A 4 -14.16 -1.93 -34.91
CA LEU A 4 -13.02 -2.84 -34.85
C LEU A 4 -13.48 -4.26 -35.18
N SER A 5 -12.75 -4.95 -36.06
CA SER A 5 -13.02 -6.36 -36.34
C SER A 5 -12.47 -7.21 -35.18
N PRO A 6 -13.29 -8.11 -34.58
CA PRO A 6 -12.90 -8.90 -33.40
C PRO A 6 -11.62 -9.73 -33.61
N ARG A 7 -11.30 -10.09 -34.85
CA ARG A 7 -10.09 -10.86 -35.18
C ARG A 7 -8.79 -10.15 -34.79
N TYR A 8 -8.78 -8.81 -34.72
CA TYR A 8 -7.59 -8.01 -34.40
C TYR A 8 -7.52 -7.59 -32.94
N VAL A 9 -8.40 -8.12 -32.08
CA VAL A 9 -8.47 -7.76 -30.66
C VAL A 9 -8.32 -9.01 -29.82
N LEU A 10 -7.21 -9.11 -29.09
CA LEU A 10 -7.10 -10.10 -28.02
C LEU A 10 -7.77 -9.54 -26.76
N HIS A 11 -8.89 -10.14 -26.36
CA HIS A 11 -9.52 -9.85 -25.08
C HIS A 11 -8.99 -10.80 -24.01
N ARG A 12 -8.40 -10.25 -22.95
CA ARG A 12 -7.96 -11.02 -21.78
C ARG A 12 -8.88 -10.71 -20.60
N THR A 13 -9.51 -11.75 -20.08
CA THR A 13 -10.22 -11.67 -18.80
C THR A 13 -9.22 -11.95 -17.67
N PRO A 14 -9.00 -11.01 -16.74
CA PRO A 14 -8.31 -11.31 -15.49
C PRO A 14 -9.10 -12.35 -14.68
N THR A 15 -8.43 -12.97 -13.71
CA THR A 15 -9.00 -13.97 -12.79
C THR A 15 -10.21 -13.40 -12.04
N GLY A 16 -11.34 -14.12 -12.10
CA GLY A 16 -12.61 -13.75 -11.44
C GLY A 16 -13.75 -13.68 -12.43
N ILE A 17 -14.51 -14.77 -12.57
CA ILE A 17 -15.68 -14.82 -13.45
C ILE A 17 -16.85 -14.17 -12.72
N THR A 18 -17.33 -13.05 -13.24
CA THR A 18 -18.62 -12.50 -12.82
C THR A 18 -19.78 -13.28 -13.42
N GLU A 19 -20.99 -13.10 -12.91
CA GLU A 19 -22.22 -13.68 -13.47
C GLU A 19 -22.41 -13.32 -14.96
N SER A 20 -21.82 -12.22 -15.42
CA SER A 20 -21.82 -11.78 -16.82
C SER A 20 -20.68 -12.32 -17.67
N GLY A 21 -19.84 -13.21 -17.14
CA GLY A 21 -18.69 -13.78 -17.87
C GLY A 21 -17.52 -12.82 -18.08
N MET A 22 -17.54 -11.63 -17.47
CA MET A 22 -16.47 -10.63 -17.55
C MET A 22 -15.52 -10.76 -16.36
N GLY A 23 -14.21 -10.57 -16.61
CA GLY A 23 -13.20 -10.53 -15.56
C GLY A 23 -13.35 -9.30 -14.66
N LYS A 24 -13.24 -9.44 -13.34
CA LYS A 24 -13.13 -8.31 -12.41
C LYS A 24 -11.67 -7.98 -12.11
N SER A 25 -11.34 -6.69 -12.05
CA SER A 25 -10.01 -6.24 -11.64
C SER A 25 -9.78 -6.48 -10.15
N LEU A 26 -8.55 -6.82 -9.77
CA LEU A 26 -8.11 -6.89 -8.37
C LEU A 26 -8.30 -5.56 -7.64
N LEU A 27 -8.24 -4.42 -8.35
CA LEU A 27 -8.52 -3.09 -7.77
C LEU A 27 -9.94 -2.99 -7.20
N TRP A 28 -10.89 -3.74 -7.75
CA TRP A 28 -12.25 -3.76 -7.23
C TRP A 28 -12.31 -4.35 -5.81
N ALA A 29 -11.49 -5.36 -5.51
CA ALA A 29 -11.38 -5.91 -4.16
C ALA A 29 -10.77 -4.90 -3.16
N CYS A 30 -10.03 -3.92 -3.66
CA CYS A 30 -9.38 -2.88 -2.87
C CYS A 30 -10.24 -1.63 -2.63
N GLU A 31 -11.46 -1.56 -3.18
CA GLU A 31 -12.31 -0.37 -3.17
C GLU A 31 -12.44 0.27 -1.78
N LYS A 32 -12.75 -0.53 -0.76
CA LYS A 32 -12.91 -0.04 0.62
C LYS A 32 -11.62 0.57 1.18
N ASN A 33 -10.48 -0.09 0.94
CA ASN A 33 -9.18 0.39 1.40
C ASN A 33 -8.83 1.73 0.72
N ILE A 34 -9.12 1.86 -0.57
CA ILE A 34 -8.92 3.09 -1.34
C ILE A 34 -9.80 4.22 -0.79
N ASN A 35 -11.08 3.94 -0.56
CA ASN A 35 -12.02 4.92 0.00
C ASN A 35 -11.60 5.39 1.40
N ASN A 36 -11.09 4.49 2.24
CA ASN A 36 -10.55 4.85 3.56
C ASN A 36 -9.35 5.79 3.43
N ILE A 37 -8.39 5.49 2.55
CA ILE A 37 -7.23 6.36 2.30
C ILE A 37 -7.67 7.76 1.85
N LEU A 38 -8.63 7.85 0.93
CA LEU A 38 -9.18 9.13 0.47
C LEU A 38 -9.84 9.92 1.62
N ALA A 39 -10.64 9.25 2.44
CA ALA A 39 -11.29 9.86 3.59
C ALA A 39 -10.26 10.38 4.62
N VAL A 40 -9.20 9.61 4.87
CA VAL A 40 -8.10 9.99 5.76
C VAL A 40 -7.37 11.23 5.25
N TYR A 41 -7.04 11.29 3.95
CA TYR A 41 -6.41 12.49 3.38
C TYR A 41 -7.32 13.72 3.48
N GLN A 42 -8.61 13.56 3.23
CA GLN A 42 -9.59 14.64 3.36
C GLN A 42 -9.70 15.12 4.82
N ALA A 43 -9.75 14.19 5.78
CA ALA A 43 -9.79 14.51 7.20
C ALA A 43 -8.54 15.27 7.64
N ARG A 44 -7.35 14.82 7.22
CA ARG A 44 -6.08 15.51 7.50
C ARG A 44 -6.06 16.92 6.92
N TYR A 45 -6.44 17.07 5.65
CA TYR A 45 -6.51 18.38 5.01
C TYR A 45 -7.45 19.32 5.78
N ASN A 46 -8.63 18.84 6.16
CA ASN A 46 -9.59 19.62 6.94
C ASN A 46 -9.01 20.05 8.29
N VAL A 47 -8.29 19.17 9.00
CA VAL A 47 -7.65 19.55 10.27
C VAL A 47 -6.56 20.59 10.05
N TYR A 48 -5.72 20.48 9.01
CA TYR A 48 -4.69 21.49 8.74
C TYR A 48 -5.27 22.83 8.30
N ALA A 49 -6.23 22.83 7.38
CA ALA A 49 -6.82 24.04 6.81
C ALA A 49 -7.79 24.74 7.78
N LYS A 50 -8.43 24.00 8.69
CA LYS A 50 -9.53 24.52 9.53
C LYS A 50 -9.29 24.43 11.04
N ASN A 51 -8.11 24.00 11.51
CA ASN A 51 -7.83 23.86 12.96
C ASN A 51 -8.11 25.14 13.77
N GLY A 52 -8.01 26.33 13.15
CA GLY A 52 -8.32 27.60 13.81
C GLY A 52 -9.82 27.97 13.87
N ASN A 53 -10.66 27.34 13.04
CA ASN A 53 -12.09 27.66 12.90
C ASN A 53 -13.01 26.50 13.33
N ALA A 54 -12.44 25.38 13.78
CA ALA A 54 -13.16 24.14 14.04
C ALA A 54 -13.40 23.91 15.53
N GLY A 55 -14.25 24.77 16.10
CA GLY A 55 -14.75 24.60 17.44
C GLY A 55 -15.93 25.52 17.70
N ILE A 56 -16.63 25.25 18.79
CA ILE A 56 -17.74 26.06 19.25
C ILE A 56 -17.22 26.91 20.39
N LEU A 57 -17.33 28.23 20.24
CA LEU A 57 -17.20 29.15 21.36
C LEU A 57 -18.49 29.06 22.19
N ALA A 58 -18.36 28.60 23.44
CA ALA A 58 -19.47 28.43 24.36
C ALA A 58 -19.18 29.13 25.69
N LYS A 59 -20.22 29.36 26.49
CA LYS A 59 -20.08 29.86 27.86
C LYS A 59 -19.33 28.82 28.70
N ALA A 60 -18.32 29.23 29.45
CA ALA A 60 -17.68 28.35 30.42
C ALA A 60 -18.66 28.07 31.59
N PRO A 61 -18.78 26.82 32.05
CA PRO A 61 -19.71 26.47 33.13
C PRO A 61 -19.31 27.18 34.44
N VAL A 62 -20.31 27.70 35.15
CA VAL A 62 -20.09 28.40 36.42
C VAL A 62 -20.05 27.37 37.54
N GLY A 63 -18.86 26.81 37.77
CA GLY A 63 -18.56 25.93 38.90
C GLY A 63 -18.44 24.45 38.54
N GLY A 64 -17.20 24.00 38.28
CA GLY A 64 -16.66 22.65 38.54
C GLY A 64 -17.31 21.39 37.92
N GLY A 65 -18.56 21.44 37.47
CA GLY A 65 -19.30 20.35 36.85
C GLY A 65 -19.47 20.62 35.36
N GLY A 66 -19.27 19.59 34.54
CA GLY A 66 -19.15 19.68 33.09
C GLY A 66 -20.21 20.53 32.40
N ALA A 67 -19.77 21.31 31.41
CA ALA A 67 -20.63 22.12 30.55
C ALA A 67 -21.73 21.25 29.94
N SER A 68 -22.99 21.56 30.26
CA SER A 68 -24.11 20.93 29.56
C SER A 68 -24.24 21.56 28.17
N LEU A 69 -24.41 20.74 27.12
CA LEU A 69 -24.65 21.22 25.75
C LEU A 69 -25.84 22.20 25.69
N GLN A 70 -26.75 22.11 26.66
CA GLN A 70 -27.92 22.97 26.82
C GLN A 70 -27.55 24.42 27.16
N GLU A 71 -26.54 24.65 28.01
CA GLU A 71 -26.07 26.01 28.36
C GLU A 71 -25.25 26.65 27.23
N ALA A 72 -24.68 25.85 26.34
CA ALA A 72 -23.96 26.32 25.17
C ALA A 72 -24.88 26.81 24.02
N ILE A 73 -26.18 26.48 24.05
CA ILE A 73 -27.15 26.74 22.97
C ILE A 73 -28.15 27.85 23.34
N ASP A 74 -28.06 28.45 24.53
CA ASP A 74 -28.98 29.53 24.94
C ASP A 74 -28.91 30.75 23.97
N PRO A 75 -30.01 31.08 23.26
CA PRO A 75 -30.00 32.10 22.22
C PRO A 75 -29.70 33.51 22.75
N ILE A 76 -30.05 33.82 24.00
CA ILE A 76 -29.85 35.15 24.58
C ILE A 76 -28.37 35.41 24.87
N THR A 77 -27.67 34.41 25.41
CA THR A 77 -26.22 34.48 25.66
C THR A 77 -25.41 34.39 24.36
N ARG A 78 -25.89 33.65 23.36
CA ARG A 78 -25.30 33.61 22.02
C ARG A 78 -25.31 34.98 21.33
N ASP A 79 -26.44 35.67 21.32
CA ASP A 79 -26.57 36.96 20.61
C ASP A 79 -25.72 38.05 21.27
N THR A 80 -25.59 38.03 22.59
CA THR A 80 -24.70 38.93 23.33
C THR A 80 -23.23 38.64 23.08
N MET A 81 -22.83 37.36 22.99
CA MET A 81 -21.45 36.98 22.60
C MET A 81 -21.11 37.39 21.16
N LEU A 82 -22.04 37.18 20.21
CA LEU A 82 -21.86 37.61 18.82
C LEU A 82 -21.70 39.12 18.72
N LYS A 83 -22.52 39.88 19.46
CA LYS A 83 -22.46 41.34 19.52
C LYS A 83 -21.13 41.84 20.12
N ASP A 84 -20.68 41.28 21.24
CA ASP A 84 -19.40 41.67 21.86
C ASP A 84 -18.19 41.36 20.94
N LEU A 85 -18.22 40.20 20.26
CA LEU A 85 -17.17 39.81 19.31
C LEU A 85 -17.13 40.72 18.08
N GLN A 86 -18.30 41.12 17.55
CA GLN A 86 -18.41 41.99 16.39
C GLN A 86 -18.12 43.46 16.71
N GLU A 87 -18.60 43.97 17.85
CA GLU A 87 -18.49 45.38 18.23
C GLU A 87 -17.11 45.73 18.81
N ARG A 88 -16.44 44.81 19.52
CA ARG A 88 -15.13 45.08 20.13
C ARG A 88 -13.93 44.55 19.33
N ASN A 89 -14.11 43.48 18.54
CA ASN A 89 -13.00 42.75 17.92
C ASN A 89 -13.14 42.57 16.39
N GLY A 90 -13.90 43.43 15.71
CA GLY A 90 -14.18 43.33 14.27
C GLY A 90 -12.95 43.45 13.35
N LEU A 91 -12.43 42.31 12.90
CA LEU A 91 -12.37 41.87 11.49
C LEU A 91 -11.87 42.85 10.40
N ILE A 92 -10.65 43.38 10.49
CA ILE A 92 -9.86 43.77 9.29
C ILE A 92 -8.37 43.43 9.50
N GLY A 93 -7.89 42.39 8.80
CA GLY A 93 -6.47 42.18 8.45
C GLY A 93 -5.50 41.70 9.54
N ASP A 94 -4.91 40.52 9.32
CA ASP A 94 -3.58 40.05 9.78
C ASP A 94 -3.11 40.34 11.22
N LYS A 95 -4.00 40.43 12.21
CA LYS A 95 -3.61 40.53 13.63
C LYS A 95 -4.39 39.58 14.54
N SER A 96 -3.63 39.00 15.47
CA SER A 96 -3.97 37.88 16.35
C SER A 96 -5.30 38.01 17.08
N PHE A 97 -6.01 36.87 17.15
CA PHE A 97 -7.29 36.63 17.82
C PHE A 97 -7.14 36.66 19.36
N ILE A 98 -6.87 37.81 19.96
CA ILE A 98 -7.00 37.98 21.42
C ILE A 98 -8.13 38.98 21.67
N GLY A 99 -9.35 38.46 21.58
CA GLY A 99 -10.55 39.17 21.99
C GLY A 99 -10.83 38.94 23.48
N LEU A 100 -10.94 40.02 24.27
CA LEU A 100 -11.34 39.94 25.68
C LEU A 100 -12.87 40.03 25.78
N SER A 101 -13.51 38.91 26.10
CA SER A 101 -14.96 38.82 26.36
C SER A 101 -15.26 39.03 27.84
N SER A 102 -16.34 39.76 28.16
CA SER A 102 -16.84 39.92 29.55
C SER A 102 -17.55 38.67 30.08
N VAL A 103 -17.92 37.74 29.21
CA VAL A 103 -18.48 36.43 29.57
C VAL A 103 -17.34 35.40 29.58
N PRO A 104 -17.19 34.56 30.62
CA PRO A 104 -16.24 33.45 30.61
C PRO A 104 -16.52 32.54 29.40
N LEU A 105 -15.56 32.43 28.48
CA LEU A 105 -15.68 31.61 27.27
C LEU A 105 -14.82 30.36 27.38
N GLN A 106 -15.32 29.26 26.83
CA GLN A 106 -14.57 28.03 26.58
C GLN A 106 -14.64 27.71 25.08
N PHE A 107 -13.50 27.38 24.48
CA PHE A 107 -13.47 26.85 23.12
C PHE A 107 -13.59 25.33 23.17
N ILE A 108 -14.74 24.81 22.73
CA ILE A 108 -14.96 23.37 22.61
C ILE A 108 -14.48 22.96 21.21
N LYS A 109 -13.35 22.27 21.15
CA LYS A 109 -12.84 21.73 19.89
C LYS A 109 -13.76 20.61 19.39
N THR A 110 -14.34 20.75 18.20
CA THR A 110 -15.30 19.78 17.65
C THR A 110 -14.67 18.79 16.68
N LEU A 111 -13.49 19.08 16.14
CA LEU A 111 -12.71 18.13 15.34
C LEU A 111 -11.77 17.32 16.23
N GLY A 112 -11.77 16.00 16.03
CA GLY A 112 -10.75 15.11 16.56
C GLY A 112 -9.35 15.58 16.13
N THR A 113 -8.38 15.44 17.02
CA THR A 113 -7.00 15.79 16.69
C THR A 113 -6.41 14.78 15.69
N ILE A 114 -5.39 15.20 14.92
CA ILE A 114 -4.66 14.27 14.03
C ILE A 114 -4.12 13.06 14.81
N LYS A 115 -3.79 13.23 16.10
CA LYS A 115 -3.32 12.15 16.95
C LYS A 115 -4.44 11.15 17.29
N GLU A 116 -5.65 11.63 17.55
CA GLU A 116 -6.82 10.77 17.84
C GLU A 116 -7.35 10.03 16.62
N LEU A 117 -7.17 10.60 15.43
CA LEU A 117 -7.63 10.00 14.17
C LEU A 117 -6.64 8.97 13.59
N GLU A 118 -5.46 8.82 14.19
CA GLU A 118 -4.37 7.92 13.79
C GLU A 118 -4.20 7.74 12.25
N PRO A 119 -4.21 8.85 11.47
CA PRO A 119 -4.38 8.75 10.04
C PRO A 119 -3.17 8.14 9.33
N PHE A 120 -2.00 8.17 9.97
CA PHE A 120 -0.79 7.57 9.43
C PHE A 120 -0.85 6.04 9.49
N ASP A 121 -1.34 5.50 10.60
CA ASP A 121 -1.45 4.06 10.81
C ASP A 121 -2.54 3.47 9.93
N GLU A 122 -3.71 4.13 9.84
CA GLU A 122 -4.79 3.74 8.93
C GLU A 122 -4.32 3.78 7.47
N THR A 123 -3.55 4.81 7.07
CA THR A 123 -3.00 4.89 5.69
C THR A 123 -2.04 3.71 5.41
N LEU A 124 -1.15 3.40 6.35
CA LEU A 124 -0.18 2.31 6.21
C LEU A 124 -0.88 0.94 6.16
N GLU A 125 -1.86 0.70 7.04
CA GLU A 125 -2.60 -0.55 7.07
C GLU A 125 -3.36 -0.79 5.76
N ASN A 126 -4.05 0.24 5.25
CA ASN A 126 -4.73 0.15 3.96
C ASN A 126 -3.74 -0.06 2.80
N ALA A 127 -2.58 0.61 2.81
CA ALA A 127 -1.55 0.38 1.81
C ALA A 127 -1.03 -1.07 1.82
N ILE A 128 -0.81 -1.66 3.00
CA ILE A 128 -0.42 -3.06 3.16
C ILE A 128 -1.50 -4.00 2.63
N LYS A 129 -2.77 -3.75 2.96
CA LYS A 129 -3.90 -4.55 2.45
C LYS A 129 -3.99 -4.50 0.93
N ILE A 130 -3.85 -3.32 0.33
CA ILE A 130 -3.86 -3.13 -1.12
C ILE A 130 -2.69 -3.90 -1.75
N ALA A 131 -1.48 -3.71 -1.25
CA ALA A 131 -0.29 -4.42 -1.74
C ALA A 131 -0.44 -5.94 -1.64
N GLY A 132 -1.01 -6.45 -0.55
CA GLY A 132 -1.27 -7.87 -0.34
C GLY A 132 -2.20 -8.48 -1.39
N VAL A 133 -3.21 -7.74 -1.88
CA VAL A 133 -4.07 -8.20 -2.98
C VAL A 133 -3.30 -8.42 -4.28
N PHE A 134 -2.22 -7.66 -4.51
CA PHE A 134 -1.32 -7.82 -5.64
C PHE A 134 -0.14 -8.77 -5.36
N GLY A 135 -0.11 -9.42 -4.20
CA GLY A 135 1.00 -10.29 -3.78
C GLY A 135 2.30 -9.54 -3.49
N VAL A 136 2.24 -8.22 -3.32
CA VAL A 136 3.39 -7.38 -2.96
C VAL A 136 3.61 -7.46 -1.44
N ASN A 137 4.84 -7.79 -1.04
CA ASN A 137 5.20 -7.90 0.37
C ASN A 137 5.24 -6.52 1.04
N LYS A 138 4.81 -6.43 2.31
CA LYS A 138 4.84 -5.20 3.12
C LYS A 138 6.22 -4.56 3.26
N GLU A 139 7.30 -5.34 3.15
CA GLU A 139 8.68 -4.83 3.24
C GLU A 139 9.10 -4.03 2.00
N LEU A 140 8.39 -4.20 0.87
CA LEU A 140 8.59 -3.44 -0.37
C LEU A 140 7.76 -2.15 -0.40
N ILE A 141 6.87 -1.95 0.58
CA ILE A 141 6.04 -0.75 0.68
C ILE A 141 6.86 0.34 1.36
N PRO A 142 6.97 1.54 0.78
CA PRO A 142 7.61 2.68 1.42
C PRO A 142 6.90 3.00 2.74
N LYS A 143 7.62 2.93 3.85
CA LYS A 143 7.12 3.21 5.20
C LYS A 143 8.18 3.99 5.98
N LYS A 144 7.75 4.66 7.04
CA LYS A 144 8.62 5.49 7.89
C LYS A 144 9.70 4.65 8.60
N ASP A 145 9.34 3.44 9.00
CA ASP A 145 10.25 2.52 9.69
C ASP A 145 10.99 1.67 8.67
N ASN A 146 12.30 1.88 8.52
CA ASN A 146 13.08 1.19 7.51
C ASN A 146 13.05 -0.33 7.73
N ALA A 147 12.74 -1.08 6.67
CA ALA A 147 13.05 -2.50 6.62
C ALA A 147 14.58 -2.67 6.60
N THR A 148 15.10 -3.73 7.23
CA THR A 148 16.53 -4.06 7.06
C THR A 148 16.79 -4.45 5.61
N PHE A 149 17.97 -4.13 5.08
CA PHE A 149 18.37 -4.51 3.71
C PHE A 149 18.16 -6.00 3.41
N SER A 150 18.41 -6.87 4.39
CA SER A 150 18.18 -8.31 4.28
C SER A 150 16.71 -8.66 4.01
N ASN A 151 15.78 -8.00 4.71
CA ASN A 151 14.35 -8.27 4.60
C ASN A 151 13.80 -7.77 3.26
N GLN A 152 14.32 -6.65 2.76
CA GLN A 152 13.96 -6.13 1.45
C GLN A 152 14.38 -7.07 0.32
N LEU A 153 15.62 -7.57 0.36
CA LEU A 153 16.13 -8.49 -0.67
C LEU A 153 15.35 -9.82 -0.69
N ILE A 154 15.03 -10.37 0.49
CA ILE A 154 14.20 -11.58 0.60
C ILE A 154 12.78 -11.31 0.07
N ALA A 155 12.19 -10.17 0.42
CA ALA A 155 10.86 -9.78 -0.03
C ALA A 155 10.82 -9.58 -1.55
N GLU A 156 11.85 -8.97 -2.13
CA GLU A 156 11.99 -8.75 -3.57
C GLU A 156 12.13 -10.08 -4.32
N LYS A 157 12.99 -10.99 -3.84
CA LYS A 157 13.14 -12.32 -4.42
C LYS A 157 11.81 -13.09 -4.41
N SER A 158 11.09 -13.07 -3.29
CA SER A 158 9.77 -13.69 -3.16
C SER A 158 8.75 -13.08 -4.13
N PHE A 159 8.75 -11.76 -4.29
CA PHE A 159 7.86 -11.07 -5.21
C PHE A 159 8.12 -11.44 -6.68
N TRP A 160 9.41 -11.50 -7.08
CA TRP A 160 9.79 -11.98 -8.41
C TRP A 160 9.34 -13.41 -8.66
N GLN A 161 9.61 -14.31 -7.71
CA GLN A 161 9.32 -15.74 -7.86
C GLN A 161 7.82 -16.03 -7.92
N ASN A 162 7.03 -15.40 -7.06
CA ASN A 162 5.63 -15.76 -6.87
C ASN A 162 4.65 -14.96 -7.74
N VAL A 163 4.99 -13.71 -8.08
CA VAL A 163 4.05 -12.80 -8.77
C VAL A 163 4.55 -12.40 -10.16
N ILE A 164 5.80 -11.92 -10.27
CA ILE A 164 6.26 -11.34 -11.53
C ILE A 164 6.49 -12.42 -12.59
N LYS A 165 7.18 -13.52 -12.27
CA LYS A 165 7.47 -14.60 -13.24
C LYS A 165 6.20 -15.13 -13.91
N SER A 166 5.20 -15.48 -13.09
CA SER A 166 3.91 -15.98 -13.60
C SER A 166 3.19 -14.95 -14.47
N SER A 167 3.26 -13.67 -14.12
CA SER A 167 2.71 -12.58 -14.92
C SER A 167 3.44 -12.42 -16.26
N CYS A 168 4.78 -12.48 -16.26
CA CYS A 168 5.60 -12.42 -17.47
C CYS A 168 5.32 -13.59 -18.41
N GLU A 169 5.17 -14.81 -17.88
CA GLU A 169 4.81 -15.99 -18.68
C GLU A 169 3.42 -15.85 -19.32
N GLN A 170 2.45 -15.27 -18.60
CA GLN A 170 1.13 -15.00 -19.16
C GLN A 170 1.20 -13.97 -20.30
N VAL A 171 1.96 -12.88 -20.11
CA VAL A 171 2.17 -11.89 -21.17
C VAL A 171 2.88 -12.51 -22.38
N ALA A 172 3.88 -13.36 -22.16
CA ALA A 172 4.56 -14.06 -23.23
C ALA A 172 3.60 -14.95 -24.04
N LYS A 173 2.70 -15.68 -23.38
CA LYS A 173 1.62 -16.44 -24.04
C LYS A 173 0.66 -15.54 -24.82
N ASP A 174 0.32 -14.38 -24.28
CA ASP A 174 -0.54 -13.40 -24.96
C ASP A 174 0.15 -12.86 -26.23
N LEU A 175 1.44 -12.52 -26.15
CA LEU A 175 2.24 -12.07 -27.29
C LEU A 175 2.33 -13.17 -28.37
N THR A 176 2.59 -14.42 -27.99
CA THR A 176 2.62 -15.55 -28.93
C THR A 176 1.31 -15.66 -29.72
N LYS A 177 0.16 -15.42 -29.07
CA LYS A 177 -1.15 -15.40 -29.73
C LYS A 177 -1.35 -14.17 -30.62
N ILE A 178 -0.97 -12.98 -30.15
CA ILE A 178 -1.12 -11.71 -30.89
C ILE A 178 -0.32 -11.75 -32.19
N PHE A 179 0.90 -12.30 -32.15
CA PHE A 179 1.79 -12.39 -33.30
C PHE A 179 1.55 -13.61 -34.19
N TYR A 180 0.56 -14.47 -33.85
CA TYR A 180 0.25 -15.70 -34.61
C TYR A 180 1.49 -16.56 -34.87
N LEU A 181 2.35 -16.72 -33.85
CA LEU A 181 3.56 -17.52 -34.01
C LEU A 181 3.20 -19.00 -34.31
N PRO A 182 4.00 -19.70 -35.14
CA PRO A 182 3.87 -21.14 -35.34
C PRO A 182 4.02 -21.90 -34.02
N SER A 183 3.46 -23.10 -33.92
CA SER A 183 3.48 -23.93 -32.70
C SER A 183 4.87 -24.26 -32.16
N GLU A 184 5.91 -24.15 -33.00
CA GLU A 184 7.29 -24.40 -32.61
C GLU A 184 7.95 -23.19 -31.92
N TRP A 185 7.37 -22.00 -32.06
CA TRP A 185 7.96 -20.74 -31.59
C TRP A 185 7.08 -20.10 -30.52
N GLU A 186 7.67 -19.81 -29.38
CA GLU A 186 7.00 -19.08 -28.31
C GLU A 186 7.90 -17.97 -27.77
N PHE A 187 7.28 -16.85 -27.37
CA PHE A 187 7.99 -15.90 -26.53
C PHE A 187 8.25 -16.53 -25.17
N LYS A 188 9.49 -16.38 -24.67
CA LYS A 188 9.84 -16.67 -23.28
C LYS A 188 10.43 -15.45 -22.61
N PRO A 189 10.01 -15.13 -21.38
CA PRO A 189 10.68 -14.10 -20.60
C PRO A 189 12.11 -14.58 -20.25
N ASN A 190 13.08 -13.69 -20.39
CA ASN A 190 14.45 -13.92 -19.91
C ASN A 190 14.65 -13.26 -18.55
N PHE A 191 15.07 -14.04 -17.54
CA PHE A 191 15.26 -13.58 -16.17
C PHE A 191 16.74 -13.50 -15.75
N ALA A 192 17.70 -13.81 -16.64
CA ALA A 192 19.12 -13.92 -16.30
C ALA A 192 19.74 -12.61 -15.75
N GLY A 193 19.24 -11.46 -16.20
CA GLY A 193 19.72 -10.14 -15.78
C GLY A 193 19.14 -9.60 -14.48
N ILE A 194 18.33 -10.37 -13.75
CA ILE A 194 17.64 -9.88 -12.55
C ILE A 194 18.44 -10.23 -11.31
N GLU A 195 19.07 -9.22 -10.70
CA GLU A 195 19.92 -9.36 -9.51
C GLU A 195 19.19 -10.05 -8.35
N ALA A 196 17.94 -9.69 -8.07
CA ALA A 196 17.15 -10.27 -6.98
C ALA A 196 16.88 -11.78 -7.14
N LEU A 197 17.01 -12.32 -8.35
CA LEU A 197 16.85 -13.74 -8.65
C LEU A 197 18.17 -14.49 -8.69
N GLN A 198 19.30 -13.79 -8.75
CA GLN A 198 20.61 -14.42 -8.68
C GLN A 198 20.82 -14.98 -7.27
N GLU A 199 21.30 -16.21 -7.20
CA GLU A 199 21.76 -16.74 -5.93
C GLU A 199 22.97 -15.95 -5.47
N ASP A 200 23.03 -15.65 -4.17
CA ASP A 200 24.30 -15.24 -3.59
C ASP A 200 25.30 -16.36 -3.91
N LYS A 201 26.35 -16.03 -4.67
CA LYS A 201 27.38 -16.98 -5.10
C LYS A 201 27.90 -17.80 -3.92
N LYS A 202 27.96 -17.18 -2.73
CA LYS A 202 28.36 -17.85 -1.51
C LYS A 202 27.36 -18.94 -1.09
N ALA A 203 26.07 -18.63 -1.04
CA ALA A 203 25.03 -19.58 -0.67
C ALA A 203 24.89 -20.72 -1.69
N GLY A 204 25.06 -20.42 -2.98
CA GLY A 204 25.08 -21.43 -4.05
C GLY A 204 26.26 -22.39 -3.92
N LEU A 205 27.46 -21.87 -3.65
CA LEU A 205 28.65 -22.69 -3.39
C LEU A 205 28.53 -23.53 -2.12
N GLU A 206 27.93 -23.00 -1.05
CA GLU A 206 27.66 -23.74 0.19
C GLU A 206 26.66 -24.89 -0.04
N ALA A 207 25.59 -24.64 -0.81
CA ALA A 207 24.62 -25.66 -1.17
C ALA A 207 25.24 -26.76 -2.04
N ASP A 208 26.08 -26.38 -3.00
CA ASP A 208 26.81 -27.34 -3.84
C ASP A 208 27.85 -28.13 -3.04
N GLY A 209 28.51 -27.51 -2.05
CA GLY A 209 29.38 -28.21 -1.11
C GLY A 209 28.63 -29.28 -0.30
N LEU A 210 27.46 -28.92 0.26
CA LEU A 210 26.59 -29.89 0.96
C LEU A 210 26.09 -31.00 0.02
N TYR A 211 25.84 -30.68 -1.24
CA TYR A 211 25.44 -31.67 -2.24
C TYR A 211 26.58 -32.65 -2.53
N ILE A 212 27.81 -32.16 -2.73
CA ILE A 212 29.00 -33.01 -2.90
C ILE A 212 29.22 -33.91 -1.67
N ASP A 213 29.12 -33.37 -0.45
CA ASP A 213 29.24 -34.16 0.78
C ASP A 213 28.20 -35.29 0.86
N ASN A 214 26.99 -35.05 0.33
CA ASN A 214 25.94 -36.07 0.26
C ASN A 214 26.24 -37.10 -0.84
N LEU A 215 26.76 -36.69 -1.99
CA LEU A 215 27.20 -37.60 -3.05
C LEU A 215 28.33 -38.52 -2.56
N ASP A 216 29.29 -38.00 -1.80
CA ASP A 216 30.41 -38.77 -1.24
C ASP A 216 29.90 -39.84 -0.27
N LYS A 217 28.93 -39.50 0.58
CA LYS A 217 28.28 -40.46 1.50
C LYS A 217 27.48 -41.55 0.77
N MET A 218 26.80 -41.18 -0.32
CA MET A 218 26.03 -42.13 -1.14
C MET A 218 26.95 -43.08 -1.91
N THR A 219 28.07 -42.56 -2.42
CA THR A 219 29.11 -43.35 -3.09
C THR A 219 29.78 -44.31 -2.10
N ALA A 220 30.09 -43.83 -0.88
CA ALA A 220 30.59 -44.67 0.20
C ALA A 220 29.60 -45.77 0.65
N SER A 221 28.30 -45.55 0.44
CA SER A 221 27.23 -46.52 0.69
C SER A 221 27.00 -47.49 -0.48
N GLY A 222 27.80 -47.39 -1.55
CA GLY A 222 27.77 -48.30 -2.70
C GLY A 222 26.80 -47.91 -3.82
N HIS A 223 26.25 -46.70 -3.81
CA HIS A 223 25.45 -46.18 -4.92
C HIS A 223 26.34 -45.56 -6.00
N ASP A 224 26.07 -45.86 -7.27
CA ASP A 224 26.75 -45.21 -8.41
C ASP A 224 26.19 -43.79 -8.61
N MET A 225 27.02 -42.79 -8.26
CA MET A 225 26.68 -41.37 -8.39
C MET A 225 27.41 -40.69 -9.54
N THR A 226 28.05 -41.44 -10.45
CA THR A 226 28.91 -40.89 -11.52
C THR A 226 28.19 -39.84 -12.37
N GLN A 227 26.93 -40.08 -12.71
CA GLN A 227 26.12 -39.14 -13.49
C GLN A 227 25.79 -37.84 -12.74
N ALA A 228 25.65 -37.89 -11.41
CA ALA A 228 25.42 -36.70 -10.59
C ALA A 228 26.68 -35.82 -10.51
N TYR A 229 27.87 -36.42 -10.42
CA TYR A 229 29.14 -35.68 -10.50
C TYR A 229 29.36 -35.05 -11.88
N THR A 230 29.01 -35.75 -12.97
CA THR A 230 29.11 -35.19 -14.33
C THR A 230 28.21 -33.96 -14.51
N ASN A 231 26.95 -34.02 -14.05
CA ASN A 231 26.04 -32.88 -14.11
C ASN A 231 26.56 -31.67 -13.30
N LEU A 232 27.22 -31.93 -12.16
CA LEU A 232 27.82 -30.88 -11.34
C LEU A 232 29.07 -30.28 -12.02
N GLN A 233 29.91 -31.11 -12.64
CA GLN A 233 31.02 -30.63 -13.45
C GLN A 233 30.55 -29.79 -14.65
N GLU A 234 29.47 -30.18 -15.32
CA GLU A 234 28.87 -29.39 -16.41
C GLU A 234 28.30 -28.05 -15.93
N LYS A 235 27.73 -28.00 -14.71
CA LYS A 235 27.26 -26.73 -14.11
C LYS A 235 28.38 -25.70 -13.95
N TYR A 236 29.61 -26.14 -13.68
CA TYR A 236 30.77 -25.26 -13.45
C TYR A 236 31.69 -25.08 -14.67
N ASN A 237 31.77 -26.08 -15.54
CA ASN A 237 32.59 -26.07 -16.75
C ASN A 237 31.81 -25.71 -18.02
N GLY A 238 30.48 -25.66 -17.95
CA GLY A 238 29.60 -25.28 -19.04
C GLY A 238 29.57 -23.77 -19.27
N LYS A 239 29.85 -23.36 -20.50
CA LYS A 239 29.55 -22.02 -21.01
C LYS A 239 28.05 -21.74 -21.03
#